data_AF-A0A2V5XBD0-F1
#
_entry.id   AF-A0A2V5XBD0-F1
#
_cell.length_a   1.000
_cell.length_b   1.000
_cell.length_c   1.000
_cell.angle_alpha   90.00
_cell.angle_beta   90.00
_cell.angle_gamma   90.00
#
_symmetry.space_group_name_H-M   'P 1'
#
loop_
_entity.id
_entity.type
_entity.pdbx_description
1 polymer ?
#
loop_
_entity_poly.entity_id
_entity_poly.type
_entity_poly.pdbx_seq_one_letter_code
_entity_poly.pdbx_strand_id
1 'polypeptide(L)'
;VLRNLSLPVNPSVAGWLLARCHSAGGFLAAPNAPMPDLLSTATALHALAGMQVSFEQVKEKCLDFIDTLWTNEGAFHGHWGDEHLDCEYTFYGLLALGHLSF
;
A
#
# COMPACT_ATOMS: atom_id res chain seq x y z
N VAL A 1 14.05 5.14 -6.52
CA VAL A 1 14.72 6.23 -7.29
C VAL A 1 15.62 7.09 -6.41
N LEU A 2 15.12 7.82 -5.39
CA LEU A 2 15.98 8.68 -4.54
C LEU A 2 17.13 7.94 -3.84
N ARG A 3 16.88 6.73 -3.35
CA ARG A 3 17.92 5.84 -2.80
C ARG A 3 19.05 5.56 -3.79
N ASN A 4 18.72 5.37 -5.07
CA ASN A 4 19.70 5.11 -6.14
C ASN A 4 20.44 6.38 -6.55
N LEU A 5 19.91 7.55 -6.21
CA LEU A 5 20.54 8.85 -6.41
C LEU A 5 21.33 9.32 -5.17
N SER A 6 21.38 8.51 -4.10
CA SER A 6 22.01 8.86 -2.81
C SER A 6 21.51 10.18 -2.21
N LEU A 7 20.28 10.58 -2.55
CA LEU A 7 19.67 11.79 -2.01
C LEU A 7 18.93 11.47 -0.70
N PRO A 8 19.06 12.32 0.33
CA PRO A 8 18.32 12.13 1.57
C PRO A 8 16.82 12.30 1.34
N VAL A 9 16.02 11.39 1.91
CA VAL A 9 14.57 11.55 2.00
C VAL A 9 14.25 12.29 3.29
N ASN A 10 13.33 13.25 3.25
CA ASN A 10 12.90 13.95 4.45
C ASN A 10 12.29 12.94 5.46
N PRO A 11 12.81 12.87 6.71
CA PRO A 11 12.31 11.92 7.72
C PRO A 11 10.81 12.05 8.02
N SER A 12 10.22 13.24 7.86
CA SER A 12 8.78 13.46 8.13
C SER A 12 7.87 12.71 7.17
N VAL A 13 8.37 12.30 5.99
CA VAL A 13 7.58 11.58 4.98
C VAL A 13 7.08 10.25 5.51
N ALA A 14 7.89 9.53 6.29
CA ALA A 14 7.49 8.24 6.86
C ALA A 14 6.30 8.40 7.82
N GLY A 15 6.36 9.39 8.71
CA GLY A 15 5.25 9.69 9.63
C GLY A 15 3.98 10.09 8.87
N TRP A 16 4.13 10.87 7.80
CA TRP A 16 3.00 11.26 6.95
C TRP A 16 2.36 10.06 6.25
N LEU A 17 3.17 9.13 5.73
CA LEU A 17 2.69 7.89 5.09
C LEU A 17 2.00 6.98 6.11
N LEU A 18 2.61 6.73 7.27
CA LEU A 18 2.00 5.92 8.33
C LEU A 18 0.66 6.50 8.79
N ALA A 19 0.53 7.83 8.82
CA ALA A 19 -0.72 8.52 9.13
C ALA A 19 -1.80 8.42 8.03
N ARG A 20 -1.50 7.77 6.89
CA ARG A 20 -2.50 7.38 5.88
C ARG A 20 -3.05 5.98 6.11
N CYS A 21 -2.47 5.17 7.01
CA CYS A 21 -3.02 3.86 7.30
C CYS A 21 -4.44 4.01 7.88
N HIS A 22 -5.41 3.41 7.21
CA HIS A 22 -6.79 3.44 7.65
C HIS A 22 -6.99 2.44 8.80
N SER A 23 -7.92 2.73 9.70
CA SER A 23 -8.17 1.90 10.89
C SER A 23 -8.55 0.46 10.54
N ALA A 24 -9.28 0.28 9.43
CA ALA A 24 -9.69 -1.02 8.91
C ALA A 24 -8.66 -1.68 7.97
N GLY A 25 -7.45 -1.12 7.82
CA GLY A 25 -6.45 -1.64 6.88
C GLY A 25 -6.31 -0.84 5.59
N GLY A 26 -5.23 -1.08 4.86
CA GLY A 26 -4.85 -0.30 3.68
C GLY A 26 -4.43 1.14 4.01
N PHE A 27 -4.09 1.90 2.97
CA PHE A 27 -3.68 3.30 3.07
C PHE A 27 -4.57 4.19 2.20
N LEU A 28 -4.90 5.36 2.75
CA LEU A 28 -5.58 6.44 2.05
C LEU A 28 -4.59 7.18 1.13
N ALA A 29 -5.02 7.55 -0.08
CA ALA A 29 -4.23 8.40 -0.98
C ALA A 29 -3.89 9.78 -0.37
N ALA A 30 -4.81 10.30 0.45
CA ALA A 30 -4.71 11.62 1.09
C ALA A 30 -5.50 11.63 2.42
N PRO A 31 -5.27 12.61 3.32
CA PRO A 31 -5.99 12.68 4.60
C PRO A 31 -7.52 12.63 4.51
N ASN A 32 -8.09 13.16 3.41
CA ASN A 32 -9.53 13.24 3.20
C ASN A 32 -10.02 12.27 2.10
N ALA A 33 -9.18 11.32 1.68
CA ALA A 33 -9.64 10.30 0.75
C ALA A 33 -10.75 9.48 1.43
N PRO A 34 -11.83 9.14 0.70
CA PRO A 34 -13.01 8.53 1.30
C PRO A 34 -12.77 7.09 1.78
N MET A 35 -11.77 6.41 1.21
CA MET A 35 -11.49 5.00 1.44
C MET A 35 -10.02 4.69 1.09
N PRO A 36 -9.45 3.61 1.65
CA PRO A 36 -8.16 3.10 1.22
C PRO A 36 -8.27 2.47 -0.17
N ASP A 37 -7.15 2.46 -0.90
CA ASP A 37 -7.04 1.84 -2.21
C ASP A 37 -5.73 1.07 -2.34
N LEU A 38 -5.66 0.16 -3.32
CA LEU A 38 -4.55 -0.75 -3.49
C LEU A 38 -3.26 -0.05 -3.96
N LEU A 39 -3.39 0.97 -4.83
CA LEU A 39 -2.26 1.78 -5.30
C LEU A 39 -1.59 2.49 -4.12
N SER A 40 -2.37 3.21 -3.32
CA SER A 40 -1.90 3.95 -2.15
C SER A 40 -1.30 3.02 -1.11
N THR A 41 -1.90 1.86 -0.90
CA THR A 41 -1.39 0.82 0.00
C THR A 41 -0.03 0.29 -0.47
N ALA A 42 0.08 -0.15 -1.72
CA ALA A 42 1.31 -0.70 -2.26
C ALA A 42 2.45 0.33 -2.30
N THR A 43 2.15 1.56 -2.73
CA THR A 43 3.14 2.64 -2.83
C THR A 43 3.61 3.11 -1.46
N ALA A 44 2.73 3.22 -0.46
CA ALA A 44 3.11 3.56 0.91
C ALA A 44 4.01 2.49 1.53
N LEU A 45 3.63 1.20 1.43
CA LEU A 45 4.44 0.09 1.91
C LEU A 45 5.81 0.05 1.23
N HIS A 46 5.85 0.20 -0.10
CA HIS A 46 7.10 0.23 -0.85
C HIS A 46 8.00 1.40 -0.45
N ALA A 47 7.44 2.59 -0.24
CA ALA A 47 8.18 3.75 0.22
C ALA A 47 8.73 3.57 1.63
N LEU A 48 7.91 3.08 2.58
CA LEU A 48 8.34 2.81 3.96
C LEU A 48 9.45 1.75 4.01
N ALA A 49 9.31 0.67 3.25
CA ALA A 49 10.36 -0.35 3.09
C ALA A 49 11.66 0.25 2.52
N GLY A 50 11.54 1.09 1.48
CA GLY A 50 12.67 1.81 0.89
C GLY A 50 13.38 2.76 1.85
N MET A 51 12.65 3.31 2.83
CA MET A 51 13.15 4.15 3.92
C MET A 51 13.59 3.35 5.16
N GLN A 52 13.46 2.01 5.14
CA GLN A 52 13.74 1.13 6.29
C GLN A 52 12.91 1.47 7.54
N VAL A 53 11.69 1.96 7.35
CA VAL A 53 10.75 2.24 8.44
C VAL A 53 9.84 1.04 8.63
N SER A 54 9.78 0.54 9.87
CA SER A 54 8.89 -0.56 10.21
C SER A 54 7.42 -0.17 10.07
N PHE A 55 6.65 -1.06 9.47
CA PHE A 55 5.19 -0.99 9.36
C PHE A 55 4.53 -2.24 9.95
N GLU A 56 5.22 -2.94 10.87
CA GLU A 56 4.72 -4.18 11.49
C GLU A 56 3.35 -3.99 12.15
N GLN A 57 3.15 -2.83 12.80
CA GLN A 57 1.89 -2.47 13.46
C GLN A 57 0.68 -2.36 12.51
N VAL A 58 0.90 -2.30 11.19
CA VAL A 58 -0.17 -2.24 10.19
C VAL A 58 -0.23 -3.46 9.28
N LYS A 59 0.68 -4.43 9.47
CA LYS A 59 0.87 -5.57 8.59
C LYS A 59 -0.39 -6.41 8.42
N GLU A 60 -0.92 -6.94 9.53
CA GLU A 60 -2.11 -7.82 9.54
C GLU A 60 -3.32 -7.15 8.87
N LYS A 61 -3.67 -5.92 9.29
CA LYS A 61 -4.81 -5.21 8.68
C LYS A 61 -4.59 -4.86 7.20
N CYS A 62 -3.34 -4.68 6.76
CA CYS A 62 -3.07 -4.50 5.32
C CYS A 62 -3.26 -5.80 4.55
N LEU A 63 -2.88 -6.95 5.12
CA LEU A 63 -3.17 -8.27 4.55
C LEU A 63 -4.68 -8.50 4.44
N ASP A 64 -5.43 -8.25 5.52
CA ASP A 64 -6.90 -8.36 5.53
C ASP A 64 -7.55 -7.47 4.45
N PHE A 65 -7.08 -6.22 4.32
CA PHE A 65 -7.55 -5.30 3.29
C PHE A 65 -7.27 -5.83 1.88
N ILE A 66 -6.05 -6.30 1.61
CA ILE A 66 -5.66 -6.81 0.29
C ILE A 66 -6.45 -8.08 -0.07
N ASP A 67 -6.71 -8.95 0.90
CA ASP A 67 -7.51 -10.16 0.70
C ASP A 67 -8.93 -9.82 0.22
N THR A 68 -9.51 -8.71 0.70
CA THR A 68 -10.83 -8.26 0.26
C THR A 68 -10.87 -7.77 -1.20
N LEU A 69 -9.71 -7.50 -1.80
CA LEU A 69 -9.57 -7.02 -3.18
C LEU A 69 -9.17 -8.14 -4.15
N TRP A 70 -8.81 -9.32 -3.64
CA TRP A 70 -8.48 -10.48 -4.44
C TRP A 70 -9.72 -11.05 -5.13
N THR A 71 -9.53 -11.53 -6.36
CA THR A 71 -10.58 -12.19 -7.14
C THR A 71 -10.22 -13.63 -7.46
N ASN A 72 -11.23 -14.45 -7.73
CA ASN A 72 -11.03 -15.83 -8.19
C ASN A 72 -10.41 -15.94 -9.60
N GLU A 73 -10.29 -14.83 -10.34
CA GLU A 73 -9.59 -14.74 -11.62
C GLU A 73 -8.06 -14.61 -11.48
N GLY A 74 -7.55 -14.50 -10.24
CA GLY A 74 -6.12 -14.38 -10.00
C GLY A 74 -5.59 -12.94 -10.09
N ALA A 75 -6.48 -11.95 -10.02
CA ALA A 75 -6.19 -10.53 -10.13
C ALA A 75 -6.77 -9.76 -8.94
N PHE A 76 -6.39 -8.47 -8.82
CA PHE A 76 -6.86 -7.60 -7.76
C PHE A 76 -7.63 -6.41 -8.32
N HIS A 77 -8.70 -6.01 -7.63
CA HIS A 77 -9.36 -4.71 -7.82
C HIS A 77 -8.58 -3.59 -7.14
N GLY A 78 -8.73 -2.35 -7.64
CA GLY A 78 -8.10 -1.19 -7.00
C GLY A 78 -8.75 -0.78 -5.68
N HIS A 79 -10.06 -0.94 -5.57
CA HIS A 79 -10.87 -0.70 -4.37
C HIS A 79 -12.23 -1.40 -4.51
N TRP A 80 -13.07 -1.44 -3.46
CA TRP A 80 -14.36 -2.18 -3.47
C TRP A 80 -15.41 -1.74 -4.51
N GLY A 81 -15.21 -0.58 -5.14
CA GLY A 81 -16.12 -0.04 -6.15
C GLY A 81 -15.58 -0.15 -7.57
N ASP A 82 -14.40 -0.76 -7.73
CA ASP A 82 -13.80 -1.00 -9.02
C ASP A 82 -14.37 -2.29 -9.61
N GLU A 83 -14.90 -2.19 -10.83
CA GLU A 83 -15.51 -3.33 -11.54
C GLU A 83 -14.54 -3.95 -12.57
N HIS A 84 -13.41 -3.31 -12.83
CA HIS A 84 -12.49 -3.73 -13.88
C HIS A 84 -11.21 -4.32 -13.28
N LEU A 85 -10.75 -5.40 -13.90
CA LEU A 85 -9.46 -5.98 -13.62
C LEU A 85 -8.45 -5.45 -14.62
N ASP A 86 -7.27 -5.07 -14.13
CA ASP A 86 -6.17 -4.63 -14.97
C ASP A 86 -4.81 -5.09 -14.44
N CYS A 87 -3.77 -4.81 -15.23
CA CYS A 87 -2.40 -5.13 -14.87
C CYS A 87 -1.83 -4.20 -13.79
N GLU A 88 -2.39 -3.00 -13.63
CA GLU A 88 -1.91 -1.99 -12.69
C GLU A 88 -2.22 -2.40 -11.25
N TYR A 89 -3.49 -2.64 -10.92
CA TYR A 89 -3.90 -3.05 -9.59
C TYR A 89 -3.44 -4.47 -9.25
N THR A 90 -3.38 -5.36 -10.25
CA THR A 90 -2.76 -6.67 -10.05
C THR A 90 -1.28 -6.54 -9.67
N PHE A 91 -0.54 -5.66 -10.33
CA PHE A 91 0.85 -5.38 -9.94
C PHE A 91 0.96 -4.79 -8.53
N TYR A 92 0.06 -3.87 -8.15
CA TYR A 92 0.06 -3.30 -6.81
C TYR A 92 -0.26 -4.33 -5.72
N GLY A 93 -1.20 -5.25 -5.97
CA GLY A 93 -1.46 -6.37 -5.07
C GLY A 93 -0.20 -7.21 -4.82
N LEU A 94 0.48 -7.61 -5.89
CA LEU A 94 1.73 -8.38 -5.80
C LEU A 94 2.85 -7.60 -5.10
N LEU A 95 2.99 -6.31 -5.41
CA LEU A 95 3.98 -5.43 -4.78
C LEU A 95 3.74 -5.34 -3.26
N ALA A 96 2.49 -5.11 -2.85
CA ALA A 96 2.13 -5.02 -1.45
C ALA A 96 2.37 -6.35 -0.72
N LEU A 97 1.89 -7.47 -1.27
CA LEU A 97 2.12 -8.80 -0.70
C LEU A 97 3.60 -9.13 -0.57
N GLY A 98 4.43 -8.72 -1.53
CA GLY A 98 5.88 -8.90 -1.45
C GLY A 98 6.54 -8.21 -0.25
N HIS A 99 6.01 -7.06 0.19
CA HIS A 99 6.49 -6.38 1.41
C HIS A 99 5.89 -6.95 2.69
N LEU A 100 4.70 -7.56 2.62
CA LEU A 100 3.97 -8.08 3.78
C LEU A 100 4.26 -9.57 4.06
N SER A 101 4.91 -10.28 3.14
CA SER A 101 5.20 -11.71 3.29
C SER A 101 6.46 -12.00 4.13
N PHE A 102 7.23 -10.98 4.51
CA PHE A 102 8.49 -11.12 5.25
C PHE A 102 8.59 -10.14 6.43
#